data_AF-A0A7C0WUX3-F1
#
_entry.id   AF-A0A7C0WUX3-F1
#
_cell.length_a   1.000
_cell.length_b   1.000
_cell.length_c   1.000
_cell.angle_alpha   90.00
_cell.angle_beta   90.00
_cell.angle_gamma   90.00
#
_symmetry.space_group_name_H-M   'P 1'
#
loop_
_entity.id
_entity.type
_entity.pdbx_description
1 polymer ?
#
loop_
_entity_poly.entity_id
_entity_poly.type
_entity_poly.pdbx_seq_one_letter_code
_entity_poly.pdbx_strand_id
1 'polypeptide(L)' 'MEKFYRSWINAPGFYRYEIRYKESDLFIQTDKDLRKKALNALKKYRQKIENYIEENPLFKE' A
#
# COMPACT_ATOMS: atom_id res chain seq x y z
N MET A 1 -1.53 -16.30 -26.80
CA MET A 1 -2.76 -16.24 -25.99
C MET A 1 -2.52 -15.25 -24.88
N GLU A 2 -3.18 -14.09 -24.91
CA GLU A 2 -2.99 -13.04 -23.91
C GLU A 2 -3.55 -13.50 -22.56
N LYS A 3 -2.81 -13.31 -21.47
CA LYS A 3 -3.24 -13.76 -20.14
C LYS A 3 -4.36 -12.83 -19.65
N PHE A 4 -5.58 -13.36 -19.48
CA PHE A 4 -6.80 -12.62 -19.13
C PHE A 4 -6.66 -11.69 -17.91
N TYR A 5 -5.82 -12.02 -16.92
CA TYR A 5 -5.61 -11.13 -15.76
C TYR A 5 -4.84 -9.85 -16.10
N ARG A 6 -4.07 -9.81 -17.19
CA ARG A 6 -3.28 -8.63 -17.59
C ARG A 6 -4.18 -7.51 -18.12
N SER A 7 -5.33 -7.84 -18.69
CA SER A 7 -6.30 -6.84 -19.13
C SER A 7 -7.00 -6.15 -17.95
N TRP A 8 -7.06 -6.78 -16.77
CA TRP A 8 -7.67 -6.21 -15.56
C TRP A 8 -6.86 -5.07 -14.96
N ILE A 9 -5.54 -5.07 -15.15
CA ILE A 9 -4.68 -3.94 -14.77
C ILE A 9 -5.14 -2.66 -15.48
N ASN A 10 -5.68 -2.79 -16.70
CA ASN A 10 -6.20 -1.68 -17.49
C ASN A 10 -7.72 -1.55 -17.50
N ALA A 11 -8.43 -2.23 -16.60
CA ALA A 11 -9.88 -2.19 -16.58
C ALA A 11 -10.39 -0.74 -16.37
N PRO A 12 -11.28 -0.25 -17.26
CA PRO A 12 -11.96 1.02 -17.06
C PRO A 12 -12.85 0.95 -15.81
N GLY A 13 -13.00 2.08 -15.11
CA GLY A 13 -13.84 2.17 -13.90
C GLY A 13 -13.10 1.99 -12.57
N PHE A 14 -11.79 1.74 -12.58
CA PHE A 14 -10.98 1.69 -11.36
C PHE A 14 -10.20 2.99 -11.12
N TYR A 15 -10.12 3.41 -9.86
CA TYR A 15 -9.26 4.49 -9.40
C TYR A 15 -7.83 3.96 -9.26
N ARG A 16 -6.87 4.60 -9.95
CA ARG A 16 -5.44 4.37 -9.76
C ARG A 16 -4.83 5.54 -9.03
N TYR A 17 -4.00 5.24 -8.04
CA TYR A 17 -3.31 6.26 -7.27
C TYR A 17 -2.08 5.71 -6.58
N GLU A 18 -1.17 6.63 -6.29
CA GLU A 18 0.05 6.39 -5.54
C GLU A 18 -0.09 6.96 -4.13
N ILE A 19 0.43 6.25 -3.13
CA ILE A 19 0.49 6.71 -1.75
C ILE A 19 1.91 6.52 -1.25
N ARG A 20 2.51 7.64 -0.86
CA ARG A 20 3.87 7.70 -0.29
C ARG A 20 3.83 8.13 1.16
N TYR A 21 4.56 7.42 2.02
CA TYR A 21 4.78 7.81 3.41
C TYR A 21 6.12 7.26 3.91
N LYS A 22 7.05 8.16 4.24
CA LYS A 22 8.46 7.82 4.49
C LYS A 22 9.00 6.97 3.33
N GLU A 23 9.63 5.83 3.58
CA GLU A 23 10.17 4.93 2.55
C GLU A 23 9.10 4.02 1.90
N SER A 24 7.85 4.08 2.34
CA SER A 24 6.79 3.26 1.76
C SER A 24 6.18 3.97 0.55
N ASP A 25 6.26 3.31 -0.61
CA ASP A 25 5.67 3.77 -1.87
C ASP A 25 4.73 2.69 -2.43
N LEU A 26 3.44 2.99 -2.51
CA LEU A 26 2.39 2.04 -2.91
C LEU A 26 1.64 2.54 -4.15
N PHE A 27 1.62 1.72 -5.20
CA PHE A 27 0.72 1.90 -6.34
C PHE A 27 -0.52 1.03 -6.18
N ILE A 28 -1.71 1.65 -6.13
CA ILE A 28 -2.96 0.99 -5.77
C ILE A 28 -4.01 1.22 -6.86
N GLN A 29 -4.77 0.17 -7.17
CA GLN A 29 -5.95 0.21 -8.04
C GLN A 29 -7.17 -0.34 -7.31
N THR A 30 -8.27 0.41 -7.28
CA THR A 30 -9.49 0.08 -6.52
C THR A 30 -10.76 0.50 -7.26
N ASP A 31 -11.87 -0.18 -6.97
CA ASP A 31 -13.20 0.09 -7.57
C ASP A 31 -13.83 1.41 -7.07
N LYS A 32 -13.28 1.99 -6.00
CA LYS A 32 -13.69 3.25 -5.39
C LYS A 32 -12.48 4.01 -4.86
N ASP A 33 -12.60 5.32 -4.70
CA ASP A 33 -11.51 6.10 -4.11
C ASP A 33 -11.29 5.73 -2.64
N LEU A 34 -10.19 5.03 -2.34
CA LEU A 34 -9.77 4.67 -0.99
C LEU A 34 -8.49 5.38 -0.55
N ARG A 35 -8.07 6.47 -1.21
CA ARG A 35 -6.80 7.16 -0.90
C ARG A 35 -6.64 7.48 0.59
N LYS A 36 -7.67 8.06 1.21
CA LYS A 36 -7.67 8.39 2.65
C LYS A 36 -7.56 7.14 3.53
N LYS A 37 -8.32 6.08 3.21
CA LYS A 37 -8.31 4.83 3.97
C LYS A 37 -6.95 4.13 3.86
N ALA A 38 -6.39 4.09 2.67
CA ALA A 38 -5.10 3.47 2.40
C ALA A 38 -3.94 4.25 3.04
N LEU A 39 -3.94 5.59 3.00
CA LEU A 39 -2.95 6.40 3.72
C LEU A 39 -3.02 6.20 5.24
N ASN A 40 -4.22 6.16 5.82
CA ASN A 40 -4.40 5.92 7.24
C ASN A 40 -3.94 4.50 7.64
N ALA A 41 -4.25 3.50 6.82
CA ALA A 41 -3.78 2.14 7.05
C ALA A 41 -2.25 2.05 6.97
N LEU A 42 -1.65 2.67 5.96
CA LEU A 42 -0.20 2.72 5.78
C LEU A 42 0.50 3.31 7.02
N LYS A 43 0.03 4.47 7.49
CA LYS A 43 0.55 5.11 8.72
C LYS A 43 0.39 4.20 9.94
N LYS A 44 -0.79 3.61 10.13
CA LYS A 44 -1.10 2.73 11.28
C LYS A 44 -0.16 1.53 11.34
N TYR A 45 -0.03 0.79 10.25
CA TYR A 45 0.77 -0.44 10.25
C TYR A 45 2.26 -0.15 10.26
N ARG A 46 2.69 0.92 9.60
CA ARG A 46 4.06 1.36 9.70
C ARG A 46 4.44 1.74 11.13
N GLN A 47 3.61 2.52 11.83
CA GLN A 47 3.87 2.86 13.23
C GLN A 47 3.99 1.61 14.11
N LYS A 48 3.16 0.58 13.86
CA LYS A 48 3.29 -0.69 14.59
C LYS A 48 4.63 -1.38 14.36
N ILE A 49 5.14 -1.36 13.13
CA ILE A 49 6.45 -1.91 12.78
C ILE A 49 7.56 -1.09 13.45
N GLU A 50 7.49 0.24 13.35
CA GLU A 50 8.47 1.14 13.98
C GLU A 50 8.53 0.95 15.50
N ASN A 51 7.37 0.92 16.18
CA ASN A 51 7.30 0.64 17.61
C ASN A 51 7.90 -0.73 17.97
N TYR A 52 7.59 -1.76 17.17
CA TYR A 52 8.13 -3.10 17.41
C TYR A 52 9.65 -3.13 17.29
N ILE A 53 10.22 -2.44 16.29
CA ILE A 53 11.68 -2.31 16.12
C ILE A 53 12.31 -1.60 17.31
N GLU A 54 11.67 -0.54 17.82
CA GLU A 54 12.15 0.20 19.00
C GLU A 54 12.11 -0.65 20.27
N GLU A 55 11.04 -1.41 20.48
CA GLU A 55 10.85 -2.29 21.66
C GLU A 55 11.71 -3.56 21.60
N ASN A 56 12.14 -3.99 20.41
CA ASN A 56 12.90 -5.23 20.21
C ASN A 56 14.23 -4.94 19.49
N PRO A 57 15.27 -4.43 20.18
CA PRO A 57 16.53 -4.05 19.56
C PRO A 57 17.21 -5.14 18.73
N LEU A 58 17.06 -6.42 19.12
CA LEU A 58 17.60 -7.57 18.39
C LEU A 58 16.95 -7.79 17.02
N PHE A 59 15.77 -7.22 16.76
CA PHE A 59 15.13 -7.32 15.44
C PHE A 59 15.85 -6.49 14.37
N LYS A 60 16.66 -5.51 14.79
CA LYS A 60 17.42 -4.65 13.88
C LYS A 60 18.77 -5.25 13.48
N GLU A 61 19.25 -6.28 14.19
CA GLU A 61 20.54 -6.94 13.96
C GLU A 61 20.53 -7.95 12.80
#